data_AF-X1BIV1-F1
#
_entry.id   AF-X1BIV1-F1
#
_cell.length_a   1.000
_cell.length_b   1.000
_cell.length_c   1.000
_cell.angle_alpha   90.00
_cell.angle_beta   90.00
_cell.angle_gamma   90.00
#
_symmetry.space_group_name_H-M   'P 1'
#
loop_
_entity.id
_entity.type
_entity.pdbx_description
1 polymer ?
#
loop_
_entity_poly.entity_id
_entity_poly.type
_entity_poly.pdbx_seq_one_letter_code
_entity_poly.pdbx_strand_id
1 'polypeptide(L)'
;MLTNLKQTLKGCAIRVLKRHTGTFERRRKLLNSTQWLSDEKLKRLQLKLLKRTVAHAYQSVPYYKTMMDDLGLRPDDIQTLEDITKFPLLSKADIKAASDKLVSRKFNKMFLRTAHTGGTTGERLTLKRDLRSIANEHAFVRRQLDWAGISCTDRCAYMMARVIAAPGRKAHRPYVYDAAMKELTLSTFHLSEEIVPTY
;
A
#
# COMPACT_ATOMS: atom_id res chain seq x y z
N MET A 1 24.07 -12.61 14.81
CA MET A 1 23.09 -13.62 15.26
C MET A 1 21.82 -12.98 15.84
N LEU A 2 21.95 -12.05 16.80
CA LEU A 2 20.81 -11.35 17.44
C LEU A 2 19.89 -10.57 16.46
N THR A 3 20.43 -9.94 15.41
CA THR A 3 19.64 -9.18 14.42
C THR A 3 18.71 -10.09 13.60
N ASN A 4 19.18 -11.26 13.20
CA ASN A 4 18.38 -12.24 12.45
C ASN A 4 17.30 -12.86 13.33
N LEU A 5 17.59 -13.11 14.62
CA LEU A 5 16.60 -13.61 15.57
C LEU A 5 15.47 -12.59 15.80
N LYS A 6 15.83 -11.32 16.05
CA LYS A 6 14.83 -10.22 16.18
C LYS A 6 14.00 -10.07 14.92
N GLN A 7 14.63 -10.11 13.75
CA GLN A 7 13.92 -10.04 12.47
C GLN A 7 13.00 -11.26 12.27
N THR A 8 13.46 -12.47 12.58
CA THR A 8 12.67 -13.71 12.47
C THR A 8 11.48 -13.71 13.43
N LEU A 9 11.64 -13.24 14.68
CA LEU A 9 10.51 -13.09 15.63
C LEU A 9 9.47 -12.09 15.11
N LYS A 10 9.93 -10.97 14.56
CA LYS A 10 9.06 -10.00 13.87
C LYS A 10 8.38 -10.63 12.65
N GLY A 11 9.11 -11.45 11.89
CA GLY A 11 8.62 -12.25 10.77
C GLY A 11 7.51 -13.22 11.19
N CYS A 12 7.69 -13.96 12.28
CA CYS A 12 6.67 -14.84 12.87
C CYS A 12 5.40 -14.06 13.21
N ALA A 13 5.53 -12.92 13.92
CA ALA A 13 4.40 -12.07 14.26
C ALA A 13 3.69 -11.54 13.00
N ILE A 14 4.43 -11.10 11.98
CA ILE A 14 3.87 -10.65 10.69
C ILE A 14 3.17 -11.81 9.97
N ARG A 15 3.79 -12.99 9.91
CA ARG A 15 3.24 -14.18 9.26
C ARG A 15 1.89 -14.56 9.88
N VAL A 16 1.83 -14.65 11.21
CA VAL A 16 0.62 -15.04 11.94
C VAL A 16 -0.44 -13.94 11.90
N LEU A 17 -0.09 -12.71 12.29
CA LEU A 17 -1.05 -11.62 12.51
C LEU A 17 -1.43 -10.85 11.23
N LYS A 18 -0.56 -10.84 10.22
CA LYS A 18 -0.77 -10.06 8.99
C LYS A 18 -0.91 -10.90 7.73
N ARG A 19 -0.39 -12.13 7.66
CA ARG A 19 -0.42 -12.95 6.43
C ARG A 19 -1.53 -14.01 6.46
N HIS A 20 -1.69 -14.71 7.58
CA HIS A 20 -2.68 -15.80 7.69
C HIS A 20 -3.99 -15.40 8.37
N THR A 21 -3.99 -14.27 9.09
CA THR A 21 -5.17 -13.74 9.77
C THR A 21 -5.34 -12.25 9.43
N GLY A 22 -6.56 -11.72 9.63
CA GLY A 22 -6.82 -10.28 9.49
C GLY A 22 -7.16 -9.76 8.08
N THR A 23 -6.87 -8.48 7.85
CA THR A 23 -7.34 -7.71 6.69
C THR A 23 -6.70 -8.13 5.36
N PHE A 24 -5.45 -8.55 5.38
CA PHE A 24 -4.72 -9.05 4.21
C PHE A 24 -5.35 -10.32 3.65
N GLU A 25 -5.53 -11.36 4.48
CA GLU A 25 -6.04 -12.65 3.98
C GLU A 25 -7.49 -12.53 3.50
N ARG A 26 -8.32 -11.72 4.19
CA ARG A 26 -9.67 -11.39 3.71
C ARG A 26 -9.62 -10.72 2.34
N ARG A 27 -8.71 -9.76 2.14
CA ARG A 27 -8.52 -9.11 0.85
C ARG A 27 -8.00 -10.10 -0.19
N ARG A 28 -7.02 -10.93 0.13
CA ARG A 28 -6.43 -11.92 -0.79
C ARG A 28 -7.48 -12.93 -1.26
N LYS A 29 -8.33 -13.45 -0.37
CA LYS A 29 -9.45 -14.33 -0.74
C LYS A 29 -10.42 -13.67 -1.70
N LEU A 30 -10.84 -12.43 -1.40
CA LEU A 30 -11.67 -11.64 -2.31
C LEU A 30 -10.98 -11.47 -3.67
N LEU A 31 -9.69 -11.12 -3.66
CA LEU A 31 -8.94 -10.95 -4.89
C LEU A 31 -8.85 -12.27 -5.69
N ASN A 32 -8.63 -13.40 -5.04
CA ASN A 32 -8.55 -14.68 -5.73
C ASN A 32 -9.89 -15.12 -6.34
N SER A 33 -11.02 -14.75 -5.74
CA SER A 33 -12.33 -15.04 -6.33
C SER A 33 -12.70 -14.07 -7.45
N THR A 34 -12.36 -12.78 -7.32
CA THR A 34 -12.81 -11.77 -8.29
C THR A 34 -12.04 -11.79 -9.62
N GLN A 35 -10.88 -12.45 -9.68
CA GLN A 35 -10.05 -12.49 -10.90
C GLN A 35 -10.68 -13.30 -12.05
N TRP A 36 -11.68 -14.13 -11.75
CA TRP A 36 -12.37 -15.00 -12.71
C TRP A 36 -13.80 -14.52 -13.00
N LEU A 37 -14.15 -13.29 -12.63
CA LEU A 37 -15.49 -12.76 -12.90
C LEU A 37 -15.67 -12.50 -14.39
N SER A 38 -16.90 -12.72 -14.88
CA SER A 38 -17.30 -12.20 -16.19
C SER A 38 -17.26 -10.67 -16.20
N ASP A 39 -17.14 -10.08 -17.38
CA ASP A 39 -17.14 -8.63 -17.57
C ASP A 39 -18.33 -7.95 -16.87
N GLU A 40 -19.53 -8.51 -17.04
CA GLU A 40 -20.74 -7.99 -16.40
C GLU A 40 -20.65 -8.01 -14.86
N LYS A 41 -20.21 -9.13 -14.28
CA LYS A 41 -20.04 -9.25 -12.82
C LYS A 41 -18.95 -8.31 -12.31
N LEU A 42 -17.89 -8.13 -13.09
CA LEU A 42 -16.80 -7.21 -12.78
C LEU A 42 -17.28 -5.75 -12.78
N LYS A 43 -18.01 -5.33 -13.80
CA LYS A 43 -18.59 -3.98 -13.90
C LYS A 43 -19.56 -3.69 -12.75
N ARG A 44 -20.44 -4.64 -12.41
CA ARG A 44 -21.33 -4.53 -11.24
C ARG A 44 -20.55 -4.37 -9.93
N LEU A 45 -19.46 -5.13 -9.75
CA LEU A 45 -18.60 -5.01 -8.58
C LEU A 45 -17.87 -3.66 -8.54
N GLN A 46 -17.33 -3.20 -9.67
CA GLN A 46 -16.66 -1.90 -9.78
C GLN A 46 -17.62 -0.76 -9.43
N LEU A 47 -18.84 -0.76 -9.97
CA LEU A 47 -19.85 0.27 -9.68
C LEU A 47 -20.20 0.31 -8.19
N LYS A 48 -20.40 -0.87 -7.58
CA LYS A 48 -20.65 -0.98 -6.13
C LYS A 48 -19.49 -0.40 -5.30
N LEU A 49 -18.25 -0.68 -5.69
CA LEU A 49 -17.07 -0.17 -4.99
C LEU A 49 -16.86 1.33 -5.22
N LEU A 50 -17.17 1.82 -6.42
CA LEU A 50 -17.12 3.24 -6.78
C LEU A 50 -18.12 4.04 -5.94
N LYS A 51 -19.40 3.66 -5.95
CA LYS A 51 -20.46 4.27 -5.12
C LYS A 51 -20.05 4.37 -3.66
N ARG A 52 -19.53 3.27 -3.10
CA ARG A 52 -19.03 3.23 -1.72
C ARG A 52 -17.83 4.16 -1.48
N THR A 53 -16.92 4.28 -2.45
CA THR A 53 -15.74 5.15 -2.33
C THR A 53 -16.13 6.62 -2.36
N VAL A 54 -17.00 7.01 -3.30
CA VAL A 54 -17.53 8.38 -3.40
C VAL A 54 -18.30 8.75 -2.14
N ALA A 55 -19.21 7.89 -1.67
CA ALA A 55 -19.95 8.12 -0.42
C ALA A 55 -19.02 8.30 0.78
N HIS A 56 -17.98 7.46 0.91
CA HIS A 56 -16.98 7.61 1.98
C HIS A 56 -16.22 8.93 1.88
N ALA A 57 -15.79 9.32 0.68
CA ALA A 57 -15.06 10.54 0.42
C ALA A 57 -15.91 11.77 0.81
N TYR A 58 -17.14 11.85 0.30
CA TYR A 58 -18.09 12.93 0.61
C TYR A 58 -18.36 13.06 2.12
N GLN A 59 -18.62 11.94 2.79
CA GLN A 59 -19.03 11.94 4.20
C GLN A 59 -17.89 12.24 5.18
N SER A 60 -16.62 12.05 4.78
CA SER A 60 -15.53 12.03 5.76
C SER A 60 -14.26 12.76 5.37
N VAL A 61 -14.06 13.08 4.10
CA VAL A 61 -12.85 13.76 3.63
C VAL A 61 -13.19 15.21 3.29
N PRO A 62 -12.67 16.20 4.05
CA PRO A 62 -13.00 17.61 3.87
C PRO A 62 -12.83 18.11 2.43
N TYR A 63 -11.73 17.75 1.78
CA TYR A 63 -11.45 18.14 0.40
C TYR A 63 -12.54 17.68 -0.57
N TYR A 64 -12.91 16.38 -0.52
CA TYR A 64 -13.93 15.84 -1.41
C TYR A 64 -15.33 16.34 -1.08
N LYS A 65 -15.62 16.62 0.19
CA LYS A 65 -16.89 17.23 0.58
C LYS A 65 -17.05 18.60 -0.07
N THR A 66 -16.07 19.49 0.10
CA THR A 66 -16.10 20.84 -0.49
C THR A 66 -16.19 20.77 -2.00
N MET A 67 -15.31 20.00 -2.67
CA MET A 67 -15.34 19.87 -4.13
C MET A 67 -16.69 19.38 -4.66
N MET A 68 -17.32 18.39 -4.00
CA MET A 68 -18.63 17.90 -4.43
C MET A 68 -19.75 18.91 -4.15
N ASP A 69 -19.70 19.61 -3.02
CA ASP A 69 -20.67 20.67 -2.70
C ASP A 69 -20.59 21.83 -3.71
N ASP A 70 -19.38 22.24 -4.11
CA ASP A 70 -19.15 23.31 -5.09
C ASP A 70 -19.63 22.91 -6.50
N LEU A 71 -19.55 21.62 -6.86
CA LEU A 71 -20.05 21.07 -8.12
C LEU A 71 -21.55 20.73 -8.08
N GLY A 72 -22.23 20.90 -6.94
CA GLY A 72 -23.62 20.49 -6.75
C GLY A 72 -23.82 18.96 -6.80
N LEU A 73 -22.76 18.18 -6.63
CA LEU A 73 -22.78 16.72 -6.70
C LEU A 73 -23.08 16.07 -5.34
N ARG A 74 -23.77 14.94 -5.39
CA ARG A 74 -24.08 14.05 -4.27
C ARG A 74 -23.62 12.62 -4.58
N PRO A 75 -23.35 11.79 -3.56
CA PRO A 75 -22.96 10.40 -3.79
C PRO A 75 -23.96 9.59 -4.63
N ASP A 76 -25.24 9.93 -4.53
CA ASP A 76 -26.33 9.26 -5.25
C ASP A 76 -26.37 9.65 -6.75
N ASP A 77 -25.57 10.62 -7.20
CA ASP A 77 -25.47 10.98 -8.62
C ASP A 77 -24.58 10.02 -9.43
N ILE A 78 -23.95 9.05 -8.75
CA ILE A 78 -23.12 8.03 -9.39
C ILE A 78 -23.99 6.82 -9.64
N GLN A 79 -24.43 6.59 -10.88
CA GLN A 79 -25.30 5.48 -11.26
C GLN A 79 -24.62 4.48 -12.20
N THR A 80 -23.59 4.92 -12.90
CA THR A 80 -22.79 4.17 -13.88
C THR A 80 -21.30 4.33 -13.59
N LEU A 81 -20.44 3.60 -14.31
CA LEU A 81 -18.99 3.74 -14.15
C LEU A 81 -18.49 5.04 -14.79
N GLU A 82 -19.17 5.47 -15.84
CA GLU A 82 -18.90 6.65 -16.66
C GLU A 82 -19.10 7.95 -15.88
N ASP A 83 -19.94 7.93 -14.84
CA ASP A 83 -20.15 9.05 -13.92
C ASP A 83 -18.88 9.47 -13.15
N ILE A 84 -17.81 8.66 -13.18
CA ILE A 84 -16.50 9.06 -12.65
C ILE A 84 -15.96 10.33 -13.34
N THR A 85 -16.37 10.59 -14.58
CA THR A 85 -15.96 11.77 -15.36
C THR A 85 -16.57 13.08 -14.84
N LYS A 86 -17.58 13.01 -13.96
CA LYS A 86 -18.14 14.20 -13.28
C LYS A 86 -17.15 14.83 -12.30
N PHE A 87 -16.10 14.11 -11.89
CA PHE A 87 -15.09 14.61 -10.97
C PHE A 87 -13.88 15.15 -11.73
N PRO A 88 -13.30 16.29 -11.31
CA PRO A 88 -12.05 16.76 -11.87
C PRO A 88 -10.91 15.81 -11.52
N LEU A 89 -9.87 15.83 -12.37
CA LEU A 89 -8.63 15.10 -12.09
C LEU A 89 -7.90 15.74 -10.91
N LEU A 90 -7.36 14.90 -10.03
CA LEU A 90 -6.57 15.32 -8.88
C LEU A 90 -5.08 15.29 -9.22
N SER A 91 -4.43 16.45 -9.25
CA SER A 91 -2.99 16.56 -9.53
C SER A 91 -2.13 16.39 -8.27
N LYS A 92 -0.82 16.17 -8.48
CA LYS A 92 0.18 16.16 -7.39
C LYS A 92 0.26 17.52 -6.68
N ALA A 93 0.00 18.63 -7.38
CA ALA A 93 -0.03 19.95 -6.78
C ALA A 93 -1.25 20.11 -5.86
N ASP A 94 -2.42 19.66 -6.30
CA ASP A 94 -3.65 19.69 -5.51
C ASP A 94 -3.52 18.90 -4.21
N ILE A 95 -2.89 17.72 -4.28
CA ILE A 95 -2.65 16.89 -3.09
C ILE A 95 -1.79 17.64 -2.05
N LYS A 96 -0.76 18.35 -2.51
CA LYS A 96 0.10 19.15 -1.62
C LYS A 96 -0.66 20.32 -1.02
N ALA A 97 -1.39 21.06 -1.85
CA ALA A 97 -2.17 22.22 -1.41
C ALA A 97 -3.27 21.83 -0.42
N ALA A 98 -3.95 20.70 -0.66
CA ALA A 98 -4.99 20.18 0.21
C ALA A 98 -4.44 19.61 1.53
N SER A 99 -3.26 19.00 1.50
CA SER A 99 -2.56 18.49 2.69
C SER A 99 -3.49 17.61 3.56
N ASP A 100 -3.60 17.92 4.85
CA ASP A 100 -4.44 17.20 5.82
C ASP A 100 -5.95 17.22 5.49
N LYS A 101 -6.43 18.09 4.59
CA LYS A 101 -7.84 18.09 4.13
C LYS A 101 -8.20 16.85 3.31
N LEU A 102 -7.21 16.13 2.79
CA LEU A 102 -7.40 14.84 2.11
C LEU A 102 -7.48 13.65 3.08
N VAL A 103 -7.27 13.87 4.38
CA VAL A 103 -7.35 12.81 5.39
C VAL A 103 -8.78 12.68 5.88
N SER A 104 -9.33 11.46 5.82
CA SER A 104 -10.67 11.18 6.34
C SER A 104 -10.74 11.40 7.85
N ARG A 105 -11.73 12.18 8.29
CA ARG A 105 -12.04 12.47 9.70
C ARG A 105 -12.52 11.24 10.48
N LYS A 106 -12.91 10.16 9.80
CA LYS A 106 -13.32 8.89 10.44
C LYS A 106 -12.15 8.13 11.05
N PHE A 107 -10.90 8.52 10.79
CA PHE A 107 -9.71 7.86 11.31
C PHE A 107 -8.98 8.77 12.30
N ASN A 108 -8.56 8.19 13.43
CA ASN A 108 -7.69 8.88 14.37
C ASN A 108 -6.28 9.00 13.76
N LYS A 109 -5.81 10.25 13.59
CA LYS A 109 -4.52 10.58 12.97
C LYS A 109 -3.32 9.92 13.66
N MET A 110 -3.41 9.64 14.96
CA MET A 110 -2.33 9.00 15.73
C MET A 110 -2.01 7.58 15.23
N PHE A 111 -2.99 6.88 14.66
CA PHE A 111 -2.79 5.53 14.12
C PHE A 111 -2.45 5.51 12.63
N LEU A 112 -2.38 6.68 11.98
CA LEU A 112 -2.01 6.79 10.58
C LEU A 112 -0.49 6.82 10.44
N ARG A 113 0.00 6.04 9.48
CA ARG A 113 1.41 6.01 9.09
C ARG A 113 1.65 7.01 7.97
N THR A 114 2.70 7.79 8.11
CA THR A 114 3.18 8.67 7.04
C THR A 114 4.00 7.84 6.05
N ALA A 115 3.69 7.97 4.76
CA ALA A 115 4.46 7.42 3.66
C ALA A 115 4.89 8.57 2.74
N HIS A 116 6.06 8.42 2.12
CA HIS A 116 6.58 9.39 1.15
C HIS A 116 6.72 8.72 -0.21
N THR A 117 6.36 9.43 -1.28
CA THR A 117 6.65 8.94 -2.64
C THR A 117 8.13 9.13 -2.96
N GLY A 118 8.72 8.18 -3.69
CA GLY A 118 10.02 8.40 -4.34
C GLY A 118 9.91 9.56 -5.34
N GLY A 119 10.95 10.38 -5.46
CA GLY A 119 10.96 11.51 -6.37
C GLY A 119 12.30 11.61 -7.09
N THR A 120 12.29 11.33 -8.39
CA THR A 120 13.34 11.75 -9.32
C THR A 120 13.24 13.26 -9.63
N THR A 121 12.05 13.85 -9.42
CA THR A 121 11.73 15.27 -9.69
C THR A 121 11.81 16.18 -8.45
N GLY A 122 12.59 15.80 -7.43
CA GLY A 122 12.87 16.63 -6.24
C GLY A 122 11.79 16.67 -5.15
N GLU A 123 10.51 16.83 -5.50
CA GLU A 123 9.48 17.07 -4.48
C GLU A 123 8.67 15.82 -4.10
N ARG A 124 8.86 15.34 -2.86
CA ARG A 124 8.18 14.16 -2.30
C ARG A 124 6.74 14.50 -1.92
N LEU A 125 5.80 13.62 -2.26
CA LEU A 125 4.45 13.67 -1.70
C LEU A 125 4.42 12.97 -0.36
N THR A 126 3.73 13.58 0.60
CA THR A 126 3.45 13.00 1.91
C THR A 126 2.03 12.46 1.92
N LEU A 127 1.88 11.15 2.17
CA LEU A 127 0.61 10.45 2.19
C LEU A 127 0.37 9.84 3.57
N LYS A 128 -0.89 9.77 4.00
CA LYS A 128 -1.30 9.11 5.25
C LYS A 128 -1.97 7.78 4.94
N ARG A 129 -1.57 6.73 5.67
CA ARG A 129 -2.01 5.36 5.41
C ARG A 129 -2.39 4.65 6.72
N ASP A 130 -3.54 4.01 6.74
CA ASP A 130 -3.93 3.14 7.84
C ASP A 130 -3.46 1.69 7.60
N LEU A 131 -3.50 0.85 8.64
CA LEU A 131 -3.05 -0.54 8.56
C LEU A 131 -3.86 -1.38 7.55
N ARG A 132 -5.14 -1.08 7.35
CA ARG A 132 -5.99 -1.77 6.36
C ARG A 132 -5.58 -1.40 4.94
N SER A 133 -5.28 -0.13 4.67
CA SER A 133 -4.75 0.31 3.37
C SER A 133 -3.45 -0.43 3.02
N ILE A 134 -2.52 -0.52 3.98
CA ILE A 134 -1.24 -1.22 3.80
C ILE A 134 -1.47 -2.72 3.53
N ALA A 135 -2.34 -3.36 4.32
CA ALA A 135 -2.67 -4.77 4.12
C ALA A 135 -3.35 -5.04 2.76
N ASN A 136 -4.20 -4.12 2.30
CA ASN A 136 -4.84 -4.24 0.99
C ASN A 136 -3.81 -4.15 -0.14
N GLU A 137 -2.91 -3.17 -0.11
CA GLU A 137 -1.83 -3.03 -1.10
C GLU A 137 -0.98 -4.31 -1.15
N HIS A 138 -0.56 -4.82 0.01
CA HIS A 138 0.21 -6.06 0.07
C HIS A 138 -0.54 -7.23 -0.58
N ALA A 139 -1.86 -7.33 -0.41
CA ALA A 139 -2.66 -8.37 -1.05
C ALA A 139 -2.74 -8.21 -2.58
N PHE A 140 -2.76 -6.98 -3.09
CA PHE A 140 -2.70 -6.72 -4.53
C PHE A 140 -1.34 -7.11 -5.14
N VAL A 141 -0.24 -6.68 -4.52
CA VAL A 141 1.12 -7.08 -4.92
C VAL A 141 1.24 -8.60 -4.85
N ARG A 142 0.69 -9.22 -3.79
CA ARG A 142 0.71 -10.66 -3.62
C ARG A 142 0.00 -11.41 -4.75
N ARG A 143 -1.14 -10.92 -5.22
CA ARG A 143 -1.84 -11.51 -6.36
C ARG A 143 -0.97 -11.52 -7.62
N GLN A 144 -0.23 -10.44 -7.89
CA GLN A 144 0.67 -10.38 -9.05
C GLN A 144 1.80 -11.41 -8.94
N LEU A 145 2.34 -11.62 -7.73
CA LEU A 145 3.31 -12.68 -7.48
C LEU A 145 2.69 -14.09 -7.62
N ASP A 146 1.46 -14.28 -7.16
CA ASP A 146 0.71 -15.54 -7.35
C ASP A 146 0.56 -15.86 -8.85
N TRP A 147 0.25 -14.86 -9.69
CA TRP A 147 0.20 -15.02 -11.15
C TRP A 147 1.54 -15.38 -11.79
N ALA A 148 2.65 -14.89 -11.22
CA ALA A 148 4.00 -15.26 -11.63
C ALA A 148 4.45 -16.64 -11.09
N GLY A 149 3.57 -17.37 -10.40
CA GLY A 149 3.90 -18.67 -9.80
C GLY A 149 4.74 -18.59 -8.52
N ILE A 150 4.98 -17.38 -7.98
CA ILE A 150 5.80 -17.16 -6.79
C ILE A 150 4.90 -17.26 -5.57
N SER A 151 4.99 -18.34 -4.81
CA SER A 151 4.21 -18.69 -3.62
C SER A 151 4.63 -17.92 -2.34
N CYS A 152 3.83 -18.02 -1.28
CA CYS A 152 4.13 -17.36 0.00
C CYS A 152 5.20 -18.11 0.80
N THR A 153 5.53 -19.32 0.34
CA THR A 153 6.44 -20.27 0.94
C THR A 153 7.75 -20.37 0.18
N ASP A 154 7.88 -19.67 -0.94
CA ASP A 154 9.10 -19.59 -1.73
C ASP A 154 10.12 -18.71 -1.03
N ARG A 155 11.39 -18.96 -1.35
CA ARG A 155 12.49 -18.11 -0.89
C ARG A 155 12.58 -16.90 -1.81
N CYS A 156 12.52 -15.70 -1.23
CA CYS A 156 12.57 -14.46 -2.00
C CYS A 156 13.73 -13.57 -1.53
N ALA A 157 14.46 -13.00 -2.48
CA ALA A 157 15.40 -11.91 -2.22
C ALA A 157 14.77 -10.58 -2.66
N TYR A 158 14.80 -9.56 -1.81
CA TYR A 158 14.35 -8.21 -2.08
C TYR A 158 15.54 -7.27 -2.08
N MET A 159 15.84 -6.70 -3.24
CA MET A 159 16.77 -5.60 -3.42
C MET A 159 15.97 -4.35 -3.74
N MET A 160 15.49 -3.68 -2.70
CA MET A 160 14.62 -2.51 -2.79
C MET A 160 15.07 -1.48 -1.76
N ALA A 161 14.51 -0.27 -1.80
CA ALA A 161 14.78 0.83 -0.85
C ALA A 161 14.27 0.53 0.58
N ARG A 162 14.72 -0.57 1.18
CA ARG A 162 14.50 -0.95 2.57
C ARG A 162 15.75 -0.60 3.36
N VAL A 163 15.58 0.26 4.36
CA VAL A 163 16.67 0.68 5.24
C VAL A 163 16.95 -0.46 6.23
N ILE A 164 18.07 -1.16 6.04
CA ILE A 164 18.57 -2.20 6.98
C ILE A 164 19.41 -1.57 8.09
N ALA A 165 20.20 -0.55 7.73
CA ALA A 165 20.96 0.30 8.65
C ALA A 165 20.79 1.77 8.22
N ALA A 166 20.93 2.70 9.16
CA ALA A 166 20.82 4.13 8.88
C ALA A 166 21.84 4.53 7.79
N PRO A 167 21.45 5.37 6.80
CA PRO A 167 22.37 5.86 5.78
C PRO A 167 23.61 6.51 6.42
N GLY A 168 24.81 6.18 5.93
CA GLY A 168 26.07 6.76 6.41
C GLY A 168 26.76 5.99 7.54
N ARG A 169 26.15 4.94 8.11
CA ARG A 169 26.87 3.97 8.95
C ARG A 169 27.27 2.78 8.08
N LYS A 170 28.57 2.41 8.03
CA LYS A 170 28.98 1.13 7.43
C LYS A 170 28.24 0.01 8.14
N ALA A 171 27.28 -0.62 7.47
CA ALA A 171 26.62 -1.80 8.00
C ALA A 171 27.57 -2.98 7.80
N HIS A 172 28.16 -3.51 8.88
CA HIS A 172 28.96 -4.74 8.82
C HIS A 172 28.21 -5.93 8.20
N ARG A 173 26.88 -5.84 8.11
CA ARG A 173 26.02 -6.74 7.34
C ARG A 173 24.99 -5.90 6.56
N PRO A 174 25.15 -5.74 5.24
CA PRO A 174 24.25 -4.93 4.43
C PRO A 174 22.95 -5.68 4.08
N TYR A 175 22.76 -6.90 4.61
CA TYR A 175 21.58 -7.72 4.39
C TYR A 175 20.99 -8.24 5.72
N VAL A 176 19.74 -8.67 5.66
CA VAL A 176 19.07 -9.39 6.75
C VAL A 176 18.22 -10.52 6.19
N TYR A 177 18.28 -11.68 6.84
CA TYR A 177 17.44 -12.82 6.49
C TYR A 177 16.36 -13.05 7.56
N ASP A 178 15.12 -13.16 7.11
CA ASP A 178 13.96 -13.51 7.91
C ASP A 178 13.57 -14.97 7.61
N ALA A 179 13.94 -15.89 8.51
CA ALA A 179 13.72 -17.32 8.30
C ALA A 179 12.22 -17.70 8.34
N ALA A 180 11.41 -16.96 9.11
CA ALA A 180 9.98 -17.21 9.23
C ALA A 180 9.23 -16.84 7.94
N MET A 181 9.68 -15.78 7.27
CA MET A 181 9.13 -15.33 5.99
C MET A 181 9.85 -15.92 4.78
N LYS A 182 11.04 -16.52 4.96
CA LYS A 182 11.97 -16.95 3.91
C LYS A 182 12.42 -15.80 3.01
N GLU A 183 12.62 -14.62 3.59
CA GLU A 183 12.91 -13.39 2.87
C GLU A 183 14.32 -12.89 3.18
N LEU A 184 15.14 -12.71 2.15
CA LEU A 184 16.43 -12.03 2.22
C LEU A 184 16.22 -10.59 1.77
N THR A 185 16.51 -9.61 2.63
CA THR A 185 16.52 -8.19 2.23
C THR A 185 17.96 -7.74 2.05
N LEU A 186 18.26 -7.13 0.90
CA LEU A 186 19.57 -6.57 0.54
C LEU A 186 19.46 -5.04 0.52
N SER A 187 20.41 -4.33 1.11
CA SER A 187 20.35 -2.88 1.27
C SER A 187 20.79 -2.12 0.01
N THR A 188 19.84 -1.52 -0.72
CA THR A 188 20.23 -0.66 -1.86
C THR A 188 20.94 0.64 -1.46
N PHE A 189 20.85 1.06 -0.19
CA PHE A 189 21.52 2.28 0.32
C PHE A 189 23.03 2.13 0.55
N HIS A 190 23.54 0.90 0.52
CA HIS A 190 24.95 0.57 0.76
C HIS A 190 25.55 -0.15 -0.45
N LEU A 191 24.96 0.01 -1.65
CA LEU A 191 25.52 -0.56 -2.86
C LEU A 191 26.80 0.20 -3.25
N SER A 192 27.92 -0.53 -3.30
CA SER A 192 29.21 -0.08 -3.82
C SER A 192 29.98 -1.31 -4.33
N GLU A 193 30.99 -1.10 -5.19
CA GLU A 193 31.85 -2.20 -5.68
C GLU A 193 32.52 -2.98 -4.52
N GLU A 194 32.85 -2.30 -3.42
CA GLU A 194 33.40 -2.92 -2.20
C GLU A 194 32.39 -3.81 -1.47
N ILE A 195 31.10 -3.43 -1.47
CA ILE A 195 30.06 -4.08 -0.68
C ILE A 195 29.35 -5.20 -1.45
N VAL A 196 29.25 -5.10 -2.78
CA VAL A 196 28.58 -6.11 -3.62
C VAL A 196 29.07 -7.54 -3.37
N PRO A 197 30.38 -7.82 -3.25
CA PRO A 197 30.90 -9.15 -2.95
C PRO A 197 30.49 -9.72 -1.59
N THR A 198 29.95 -8.89 -0.69
CA THR A 198 29.59 -9.28 0.69
C THR A 198 28.12 -9.71 0.85
N TYR A 199 27.29 -9.52 -0.18
CA TYR A 199 25.90 -9.98 -0.22
C TYR A 199 25.80 -11.49 -0.46
#